data_AF-A0AAN7Q1S1-F1
#
_entry.id   AF-A0AAN7Q1S1-F1
#
_cell.length_a   1.000
_cell.length_b   1.000
_cell.length_c   1.000
_cell.angle_alpha   90.00
_cell.angle_beta   90.00
_cell.angle_gamma   90.00
#
_symmetry.space_group_name_H-M   'P 1'
#
loop_
_entity.id
_entity.type
_entity.pdbx_description
1 polymer ?
#
loop_
_entity_poly.entity_id
_entity_poly.type
_entity_poly.pdbx_seq_one_letter_code
_entity_poly.pdbx_strand_id
1 'polypeptide(L)'
;MAYSITMLAWGAVDFHKEFTDLNQMGHTLRAIRWGTDYFIKSHTQPDILWAQVGDGSSDHYCWERVEDMSTPRDACRLDPDHPGSDLAGELQQTNQRALILLEG
;
A
#
# COMPACT_ATOMS: atom_id res chain seq x y z
N MET A 1 -5.25 -2.00 1.70
CA MET A 1 -4.26 -0.90 1.64
C MET A 1 -4.07 -0.35 0.22
N ALA A 2 -3.78 -1.19 -0.79
CA ALA A 2 -3.53 -0.74 -2.18
C ALA A 2 -4.57 0.25 -2.73
N TYR A 3 -5.86 -0.09 -2.64
CA TYR A 3 -6.98 0.78 -3.03
C TYR A 3 -6.89 2.21 -2.46
N SER A 4 -6.52 2.37 -1.19
CA SER A 4 -6.40 3.69 -0.57
C SER A 4 -5.31 4.53 -1.23
N ILE A 5 -4.19 3.93 -1.62
CA ILE A 5 -3.10 4.60 -2.32
C ILE A 5 -3.50 4.90 -3.77
N THR A 6 -4.20 3.98 -4.45
CA THR A 6 -4.79 4.23 -5.78
C THR A 6 -5.68 5.47 -5.77
N MET A 7 -6.61 5.56 -4.81
CA MET A 7 -7.53 6.69 -4.69
C MET A 7 -6.82 7.99 -4.30
N LEU A 8 -5.80 7.92 -3.45
CA LEU A 8 -5.00 9.09 -3.09
C LEU A 8 -4.20 9.61 -4.29
N ALA A 9 -3.58 8.72 -5.07
CA ALA A 9 -2.86 9.07 -6.29
C ALA A 9 -3.81 9.64 -7.35
N TRP A 10 -4.98 9.04 -7.55
CA TRP A 10 -5.98 9.59 -8.45
C TRP A 10 -6.40 10.99 -8.00
N GLY A 11 -6.79 11.17 -6.73
CA GLY A 11 -7.15 12.48 -6.21
C GLY A 11 -6.05 13.53 -6.38
N ALA A 12 -4.77 13.15 -6.20
CA ALA A 12 -3.65 14.06 -6.40
C ALA A 12 -3.46 14.47 -7.87
N VAL A 13 -3.77 13.60 -8.83
CA VAL A 13 -3.77 13.93 -10.26
C VAL A 13 -4.91 14.88 -10.59
N ASP A 14 -6.15 14.53 -10.21
CA ASP A 14 -7.34 15.28 -10.62
C ASP A 14 -7.43 16.64 -9.91
N PHE A 15 -7.00 16.71 -8.65
CA PHE A 15 -7.08 17.91 -7.81
C PHE A 15 -5.70 18.50 -7.50
N HIS A 16 -4.77 18.38 -8.44
CA HIS A 16 -3.38 18.83 -8.28
C HIS A 16 -3.29 20.29 -7.80
N LYS A 17 -4.14 21.16 -8.37
CA LYS A 17 -4.20 22.58 -8.03
C LYS A 17 -4.57 22.77 -6.56
N GLU A 18 -5.62 22.12 -6.09
CA GLU A 18 -6.12 22.23 -4.72
C GLU A 18 -5.10 21.71 -3.71
N PHE A 19 -4.48 20.55 -3.97
CA PHE A 19 -3.40 20.03 -3.13
C PHE A 19 -2.18 20.96 -3.08
N THR A 20 -1.86 21.64 -4.19
CA THR A 20 -0.76 22.61 -4.25
C THR A 20 -1.11 23.91 -3.52
N ASP A 21 -2.29 24.46 -3.79
CA ASP A 21 -2.79 25.70 -3.18
C ASP A 21 -2.92 25.58 -1.65
N LEU A 22 -3.24 24.38 -1.15
CA LEU A 22 -3.30 24.06 0.29
C LEU A 22 -1.96 23.62 0.90
N ASN A 23 -0.86 23.64 0.12
CA ASN A 23 0.47 23.18 0.53
C ASN A 23 0.48 21.73 1.07
N GLN A 24 -0.40 20.88 0.53
CA GLN A 24 -0.52 19.46 0.90
C GLN A 24 0.16 18.52 -0.08
N MET A 25 0.48 18.97 -1.30
CA MET A 25 1.07 18.11 -2.34
C MET A 25 2.29 17.33 -1.84
N GLY A 26 3.22 17.98 -1.12
CA GLY A 26 4.39 17.30 -0.56
C GLY A 26 4.04 16.21 0.49
N HIS A 27 2.99 16.40 1.28
CA HIS A 27 2.50 15.37 2.21
C HIS A 27 1.83 14.22 1.46
N THR A 28 1.02 14.53 0.46
CA THR A 28 0.35 13.56 -0.40
C THR A 28 1.36 12.66 -1.12
N LEU A 29 2.38 13.24 -1.75
CA LEU A 29 3.45 12.48 -2.43
C LEU A 29 4.23 11.59 -1.45
N ARG A 30 4.52 12.06 -0.24
CA ARG A 30 5.16 11.23 0.79
C ARG A 30 4.30 10.04 1.21
N ALA A 31 2.99 10.23 1.36
CA ALA A 31 2.07 9.16 1.71
C ALA A 31 1.96 8.11 0.58
N ILE A 32 1.86 8.56 -0.68
CA ILE A 32 1.87 7.68 -1.86
C ILE A 32 3.20 6.90 -1.94
N ARG A 33 4.34 7.58 -1.73
CA ARG A 33 5.66 6.96 -1.70
C ARG A 33 5.77 5.90 -0.61
N TRP A 34 5.29 6.19 0.60
CA TRP A 34 5.31 5.22 1.70
C TRP A 34 4.57 3.92 1.35
N GLY A 35 3.37 4.04 0.77
CA GLY A 35 2.59 2.90 0.34
C GLY A 35 3.26 2.10 -0.79
N THR A 36 3.78 2.79 -1.80
CA THR A 36 4.44 2.15 -2.95
C THR A 36 5.80 1.52 -2.60
N ASP A 37 6.59 2.15 -1.73
CA ASP A 37 7.83 1.57 -1.18
C ASP A 37 7.53 0.25 -0.44
N TYR A 38 6.39 0.17 0.26
CA TYR A 38 5.93 -1.09 0.85
C TYR A 38 5.53 -2.12 -0.21
N PHE A 39 4.74 -1.74 -1.24
CA PHE A 39 4.33 -2.66 -2.30
C PHE A 39 5.50 -3.23 -3.10
N ILE A 40 6.53 -2.44 -3.35
CA ILE A 40 7.78 -2.91 -3.98
C ILE A 40 8.45 -3.99 -3.12
N LYS A 41 8.48 -3.82 -1.80
CA LYS A 41 9.01 -4.85 -0.88
C LYS A 41 8.11 -6.09 -0.81
N SER A 42 6.80 -5.93 -0.97
CA SER A 42 5.84 -7.03 -1.00
C SER A 42 5.89 -7.88 -2.28
N HIS A 43 6.39 -7.34 -3.39
CA HIS A 43 6.52 -8.09 -4.66
C HIS A 43 7.94 -8.62 -4.83
N THR A 44 8.28 -9.69 -4.09
CA THR A 44 9.66 -10.17 -3.96
C THR A 44 10.18 -10.93 -5.19
N GLN A 45 9.29 -11.50 -6.00
CA GLN A 45 9.58 -12.22 -7.24
C GLN A 45 8.43 -12.00 -8.22
N PRO A 46 8.60 -12.23 -9.54
CA PRO A 46 7.58 -11.89 -10.55
C PRO A 46 6.17 -12.39 -10.24
N ASP A 47 6.05 -13.58 -9.68
CA ASP A 47 4.81 -14.28 -9.37
C ASP A 47 4.57 -14.48 -7.85
N ILE A 48 5.34 -13.79 -7.00
CA ILE A 48 5.17 -13.86 -5.54
C ILE A 48 4.83 -12.48 -4.97
N LEU A 49 3.64 -12.38 -4.39
CA LEU A 49 3.16 -11.16 -3.75
C LEU A 49 2.77 -11.40 -2.29
N TRP A 50 3.43 -10.74 -1.35
CA TRP A 50 3.06 -10.74 0.07
C TRP A 50 1.82 -9.87 0.30
N ALA A 51 0.71 -10.50 0.65
CA ALA A 51 -0.62 -9.91 0.70
C ALA A 51 -1.01 -9.33 2.06
N GLN A 52 -0.52 -9.95 3.14
CA GLN A 52 -0.87 -9.57 4.51
C GLN A 52 0.31 -9.87 5.45
N VAL A 53 0.47 -9.02 6.47
CA VAL A 53 1.40 -9.23 7.58
C VAL A 53 0.63 -9.03 8.88
N GLY A 54 0.53 -10.07 9.70
CA GLY A 54 -0.30 -10.09 10.90
C GLY A 54 -1.38 -11.17 10.82
N ASP A 55 -1.67 -11.77 11.97
CA ASP A 55 -2.82 -12.64 12.16
C ASP A 55 -3.98 -11.84 12.79
N GLY A 56 -5.10 -11.75 12.09
CA GLY A 56 -6.21 -10.89 12.50
C GLY A 56 -6.83 -11.29 13.84
N SER A 57 -6.79 -12.56 14.23
CA SER A 57 -7.28 -12.97 15.54
C SER A 57 -6.38 -12.44 16.66
N SER A 58 -5.11 -12.80 16.67
CA SER A 58 -4.17 -12.39 17.73
C SER A 58 -3.96 -10.87 17.77
N ASP A 59 -3.85 -10.19 16.62
CA ASP A 59 -3.72 -8.72 16.57
C ASP A 59 -4.93 -8.02 17.21
N HIS A 60 -6.16 -8.49 16.94
CA HIS A 60 -7.37 -7.87 17.49
C HIS A 60 -7.62 -8.18 18.97
N TYR A 61 -7.02 -9.24 19.51
CA TYR A 61 -7.05 -9.52 20.95
C TYR A 61 -6.01 -8.70 21.74
N CYS A 62 -5.05 -8.08 21.06
CA CYS A 62 -4.04 -7.23 21.67
C CYS A 62 -4.50 -5.77 21.72
N TRP A 63 -4.60 -5.20 22.93
CA TRP A 63 -4.87 -3.78 23.12
C TRP A 63 -3.64 -3.10 23.74
N GLU A 64 -2.63 -2.90 22.91
CA GLU A 64 -1.36 -2.28 23.29
C GLU A 64 -1.00 -1.21 22.25
N ARG A 65 0.03 -0.41 22.53
CA ARG A 65 0.60 0.47 21.51
C ARG A 65 1.32 -0.39 20.48
N VAL A 66 1.31 0.03 19.22
CA VAL A 66 1.93 -0.76 18.13
C VAL A 66 3.44 -0.96 18.33
N GLU A 67 4.10 -0.05 19.05
CA GLU A 67 5.52 -0.14 19.41
C GLU A 67 5.81 -1.18 20.51
N ASP A 68 4.78 -1.57 21.28
CA ASP A 68 4.88 -2.47 22.43
C ASP A 68 4.34 -3.90 22.12
N MET A 69 3.78 -4.11 20.92
CA MET A 69 3.15 -5.38 20.54
C MET A 69 4.14 -6.55 20.48
N SER A 70 3.71 -7.69 21.03
CA SER A 70 4.44 -8.96 20.99
C SER A 70 3.68 -10.10 20.30
N THR A 71 2.53 -9.81 19.68
CA THR A 71 1.74 -10.78 18.91
C THR A 71 2.51 -11.29 17.68
N PRO A 72 2.32 -12.55 17.27
CA PRO A 72 2.86 -13.05 16.01
C PRO A 72 2.39 -12.21 14.83
N ARG A 73 3.31 -11.87 13.91
CA ARG A 73 3.01 -11.10 12.70
C ARG A 73 3.43 -11.86 11.45
N ASP A 74 2.88 -13.06 11.29
CA ASP A 74 3.17 -13.91 10.15
C ASP A 74 2.73 -13.25 8.83
N ALA A 75 3.49 -13.53 7.78
CA ALA A 75 3.22 -12.99 6.46
C ALA A 75 2.55 -14.06 5.58
N CYS A 76 1.51 -13.66 4.87
CA CYS A 76 0.81 -14.50 3.89
C CYS A 76 1.13 -14.01 2.48
N ARG A 77 1.32 -14.93 1.54
CA ARG A 77 1.64 -14.62 0.14
C ARG A 77 0.63 -15.21 -0.83
N LEU A 78 0.58 -14.61 -2.00
CA LEU A 78 -0.02 -15.14 -3.21
C LEU A 78 1.09 -15.70 -4.10
N ASP A 79 0.79 -16.80 -4.77
CA ASP A 79 1.63 -17.46 -5.77
C ASP A 79 0.74 -18.20 -6.80
N PRO A 80 1.28 -18.80 -7.87
CA PRO A 80 0.46 -19.48 -8.87
C PRO A 80 -0.44 -20.60 -8.32
N ASP A 81 -0.05 -21.23 -7.20
CA ASP A 81 -0.82 -22.27 -6.54
C ASP A 81 -1.88 -21.68 -5.58
N HIS A 82 -1.68 -20.44 -5.11
CA HIS A 82 -2.58 -19.69 -4.22
C HIS A 82 -2.85 -18.29 -4.81
N PRO A 83 -3.68 -18.17 -5.85
CA PRO A 83 -3.85 -16.93 -6.60
C PRO A 83 -4.70 -15.89 -5.86
N GLY A 84 -4.54 -14.62 -6.25
CA GLY A 84 -5.34 -13.49 -5.75
C GLY A 84 -5.33 -12.32 -6.74
N SER A 85 -6.07 -12.48 -7.84
CA SER A 85 -6.05 -11.54 -8.97
C SER A 85 -6.61 -10.16 -8.64
N ASP A 86 -7.54 -10.08 -7.70
CA ASP A 86 -8.09 -8.82 -7.18
C ASP A 86 -7.00 -7.97 -6.53
N LEU A 87 -6.27 -8.54 -5.56
CA LEU A 87 -5.18 -7.85 -4.88
C LEU A 87 -4.01 -7.55 -5.81
N ALA A 88 -3.61 -8.52 -6.64
CA ALA A 88 -2.52 -8.34 -7.60
C ALA A 88 -2.85 -7.24 -8.63
N GLY A 89 -4.09 -7.23 -9.13
CA GLY A 89 -4.58 -6.20 -10.05
C GLY A 89 -4.63 -4.82 -9.41
N GLU A 90 -5.12 -4.71 -8.18
CA GLU A 90 -5.18 -3.42 -7.47
C GLU A 90 -3.78 -2.86 -7.21
N LEU A 91 -2.82 -3.69 -6.78
CA LEU A 91 -1.44 -3.24 -6.53
C LEU A 91 -0.75 -2.76 -7.83
N GLN A 92 -0.96 -3.48 -8.94
CA GLN A 92 -0.45 -3.06 -10.25
C GLN A 92 -1.01 -1.69 -10.64
N GLN A 93 -2.33 -1.49 -10.49
CA GLN A 93 -2.98 -0.21 -10.75
C GLN A 93 -2.43 0.90 -9.84
N THR A 94 -2.23 0.62 -8.55
CA THR A 94 -1.64 1.57 -7.60
C THR A 94 -0.26 2.06 -8.08
N ASN A 95 0.64 1.13 -8.44
CA ASN A 95 1.99 1.47 -8.88
C ASN A 95 1.97 2.32 -10.15
N GLN A 96 1.10 1.97 -11.11
CA GLN A 96 0.95 2.74 -12.35
C GLN A 96 0.45 4.16 -12.09
N ARG A 97 -0.50 4.36 -11.16
CA ARG A 97 -1.02 5.68 -10.80
C ARG A 97 0.00 6.51 -10.04
N ALA A 98 0.73 5.91 -9.12
CA ALA A 98 1.79 6.59 -8.38
C ALA A 98 2.93 7.06 -9.28
N LEU A 99 3.28 6.27 -10.31
CA LEU A 99 4.34 6.61 -11.26
C LEU A 99 4.12 7.99 -11.93
N ILE A 100 2.87 8.28 -12.32
CA ILE A 100 2.49 9.56 -12.95
C ILE A 100 2.89 10.77 -12.11
N LEU A 101 2.86 10.62 -10.78
CA LEU A 101 3.11 11.72 -9.83
C LEU A 101 4.55 11.77 -9.31
N LEU A 102 5.27 10.65 -9.33
CA LEU A 102 6.61 10.55 -8.75
C LEU A 102 7.74 10.74 -9.79
N GLU A 103 7.44 10.59 -11.08
CA GLU A 103 8.38 10.82 -12.18
C GLU A 103 8.09 12.07 -13.02
N GLY A 104 6.94 12.73 -12.80
CA GLY A 104 6.57 14.00 -13.44
C GLY A 104 6.99 15.20 -12.61
#